data_AF-A0A1G1WER0-F1
#
_entry.id   AF-A0A1G1WER0-F1
#
_cell.length_a   1.000
_cell.length_b   1.000
_cell.length_c   1.000
_cell.angle_alpha   90.00
_cell.angle_beta   90.00
_cell.angle_gamma   90.00
#
_symmetry.space_group_name_H-M   'P 1'
#
loop_
_entity.id
_entity.type
_entity.pdbx_description
1 polymer ?
#
loop_
_entity_poly.entity_id
_entity_poly.type
_entity_poly.pdbx_seq_one_letter_code
_entity_poly.pdbx_strand_id
1 'polypeptide(L)'
;MKDQGPSEKNKNLEVQEKKPAKSWLFRIGLVLFVLAFGLILFLALAQIIPTYFFHSEPPDFLRERCGDLTGIYFCEPAPTYRTIPALGILAFIGLGLVLINYFGEFRNRKKKILLVQLAIVLSMLVLILGGLKWLDFFNMLQPINQKVATSTKNELFCSLPGIENYKEQSCILEVARLRRDPRPCTKIGSSWRNICYTDIARVTRDVTVCDKLKFPATNYSDENLLESCYERVAQLKKDAGLCERFTGHLADGCYLQVAEVKGAALCERITDWRTRRNCNESAEGAKSDFYFGATDQGFLIEALARNDLTICGKIKDSFERSVCLEALK
;
A
#
# COMPACT_ATOMS: atom_id res chain seq x y z
N MET A 1 6.55 57.27 -96.85
CA MET A 1 7.71 56.34 -96.74
C MET A 1 7.66 55.68 -95.37
N LYS A 2 7.68 54.34 -95.40
CA LYS A 2 7.88 53.37 -94.31
C LYS A 2 6.74 53.18 -93.30
N ASP A 3 5.87 52.26 -93.69
CA ASP A 3 5.15 51.29 -92.86
C ASP A 3 6.04 50.66 -91.77
N GLN A 4 5.49 50.52 -90.57
CA GLN A 4 5.88 49.48 -89.61
C GLN A 4 4.62 48.84 -89.02
N GLY A 5 4.42 47.58 -89.40
CA GLY A 5 3.33 46.72 -88.96
C GLY A 5 3.49 46.18 -87.53
N PRO A 6 2.46 45.49 -87.02
CA PRO A 6 2.28 45.21 -85.61
C PRO A 6 3.11 44.02 -85.10
N SER A 7 3.66 44.19 -83.90
CA SER A 7 4.40 43.20 -83.12
C SER A 7 3.48 42.04 -82.65
N GLU A 8 3.83 40.85 -83.12
CA GLU A 8 3.23 39.55 -82.81
C GLU A 8 3.60 39.12 -81.38
N LYS A 9 2.64 39.20 -80.45
CA LYS A 9 2.79 38.68 -79.07
C LYS A 9 2.53 37.18 -79.04
N ASN A 10 3.61 36.41 -78.96
CA ASN A 10 3.59 34.97 -78.72
C ASN A 10 3.05 34.66 -77.30
N LYS A 11 1.79 34.22 -77.22
CA LYS A 11 1.18 33.65 -76.01
C LYS A 11 1.57 32.17 -75.92
N ASN A 12 2.65 31.87 -75.21
CA ASN A 12 2.94 30.52 -74.77
C ASN A 12 1.90 30.10 -73.73
N LEU A 13 0.93 29.31 -74.19
CA LEU A 13 -0.08 28.65 -73.38
C LEU A 13 0.61 27.46 -72.66
N GLU A 14 1.15 27.70 -71.46
CA GLU A 14 1.58 26.61 -70.57
C GLU A 14 0.35 25.79 -70.15
N VAL A 15 0.22 24.62 -70.76
CA VAL A 15 -0.72 23.58 -70.35
C VAL A 15 -0.27 23.07 -68.98
N GLN A 16 -0.86 23.62 -67.91
CA GLN A 16 -0.72 23.05 -66.57
C GLN A 16 -1.45 21.70 -66.52
N GLU A 17 -0.69 20.62 -66.66
CA GLU A 17 -1.14 19.27 -66.34
C GLU A 17 -1.68 19.22 -64.90
N LYS A 18 -3.01 19.14 -64.78
CA LYS A 18 -3.69 18.82 -63.53
C LYS A 18 -3.27 17.42 -63.08
N LYS A 19 -2.26 17.34 -62.20
CA LYS A 19 -1.89 16.08 -61.55
C LYS A 19 -3.07 15.55 -60.72
N PRO A 20 -3.36 14.23 -60.80
CA PRO A 20 -4.58 13.65 -60.26
C PRO A 20 -4.62 13.72 -58.72
N ALA A 21 -5.68 14.34 -58.19
CA ALA A 21 -5.91 14.55 -56.76
C ALA A 21 -6.06 13.24 -55.93
N LYS A 22 -6.13 12.07 -56.56
CA LYS A 22 -6.40 10.78 -55.91
C LYS A 22 -5.25 10.29 -55.00
N SER A 23 -4.01 10.73 -55.22
CA SER A 23 -2.85 10.27 -54.43
C SER A 23 -2.86 10.76 -52.97
N TRP A 24 -3.47 11.93 -52.71
CA TRP A 24 -3.41 12.54 -51.38
C TRP A 24 -4.34 11.87 -50.35
N LEU A 25 -5.50 11.38 -50.80
CA LEU A 25 -6.46 10.66 -49.96
C LEU A 25 -5.91 9.32 -49.47
N PHE A 26 -5.15 8.61 -50.32
CA PHE A 26 -4.55 7.33 -49.94
C PHE A 26 -3.49 7.48 -48.84
N ARG A 27 -2.68 8.54 -48.94
CA ARG A 27 -1.66 8.86 -47.92
C ARG A 27 -2.28 9.26 -46.57
N ILE A 28 -3.40 9.98 -46.57
CA ILE A 28 -4.14 10.29 -45.34
C ILE A 28 -4.75 9.03 -44.71
N GLY A 29 -5.37 8.18 -45.54
CA GLY A 29 -5.95 6.92 -45.07
C GLY A 29 -4.93 6.03 -44.38
N LEU A 30 -3.71 5.93 -44.94
CA LEU A 30 -2.64 5.14 -44.36
C LEU A 30 -2.19 5.67 -42.99
N VAL A 31 -2.06 6.99 -42.82
CA VAL A 31 -1.67 7.59 -41.53
C VAL A 31 -2.73 7.35 -40.46
N LEU A 32 -4.01 7.55 -40.81
CA LEU A 32 -5.11 7.30 -39.87
C LEU A 32 -5.18 5.82 -39.48
N PHE A 33 -4.94 4.92 -40.42
CA PHE A 33 -4.90 3.48 -40.16
C PHE A 33 -3.77 3.11 -39.20
N VAL A 34 -2.56 3.63 -39.40
CA VAL A 34 -1.41 3.36 -38.51
C VAL A 34 -1.64 3.92 -37.11
N LEU A 35 -2.20 5.13 -37.00
CA LEU A 35 -2.53 5.73 -35.69
C LEU A 35 -3.61 4.94 -34.96
N ALA A 36 -4.67 4.54 -35.66
CA ALA A 36 -5.75 3.73 -35.08
C ALA A 36 -5.23 2.36 -34.63
N PHE A 37 -4.43 1.69 -35.46
CA PHE A 37 -3.85 0.40 -35.12
C PHE A 37 -2.89 0.48 -33.92
N GLY A 38 -2.04 1.51 -33.87
CA GLY A 38 -1.17 1.77 -32.73
C GLY A 38 -1.93 2.02 -31.43
N LEU A 39 -3.03 2.79 -31.49
CA LEU A 39 -3.91 3.03 -30.34
C LEU A 39 -4.59 1.73 -29.86
N ILE A 40 -5.12 0.93 -30.79
CA ILE A 40 -5.78 -0.35 -30.47
C ILE A 40 -4.77 -1.33 -29.83
N LEU A 41 -3.56 -1.45 -30.38
CA LEU A 41 -2.53 -2.32 -29.83
C LEU A 41 -2.10 -1.86 -28.43
N PHE A 42 -1.96 -0.54 -28.22
CA PHE A 42 -1.65 0.02 -26.91
C PHE A 42 -2.76 -0.27 -25.88
N LEU A 43 -4.03 -0.09 -26.26
CA LEU A 43 -5.17 -0.40 -25.40
C LEU A 43 -5.26 -1.90 -25.08
N ALA A 44 -5.00 -2.77 -26.05
CA ALA A 44 -4.97 -4.23 -25.85
C ALA A 44 -3.86 -4.64 -24.87
N LEU A 45 -2.64 -4.11 -25.04
CA LEU A 45 -1.53 -4.38 -24.12
C LEU A 45 -1.80 -3.83 -22.72
N ALA A 46 -2.43 -2.67 -22.60
CA ALA A 46 -2.79 -2.08 -21.32
C ALA A 46 -3.81 -2.92 -20.52
N GLN A 47 -4.66 -3.71 -21.19
CA GLN A 47 -5.60 -4.61 -20.52
C GLN A 47 -5.00 -5.98 -20.14
N ILE A 48 -3.90 -6.38 -20.79
CA ILE A 48 -3.24 -7.66 -20.51
C ILE A 48 -2.34 -7.56 -19.26
N ILE A 49 -1.75 -6.39 -18.99
CA ILE A 49 -0.80 -6.23 -17.86
C ILE A 49 -1.46 -6.48 -16.48
N PRO A 50 -2.68 -5.98 -16.18
CA PRO A 50 -3.29 -6.19 -14.86
C PRO A 50 -3.73 -7.64 -14.63
N THR A 51 -4.23 -8.33 -15.66
CA THR A 51 -4.81 -9.68 -15.50
C THR A 51 -3.77 -10.75 -15.20
N TYR A 52 -2.54 -10.60 -15.70
CA TYR A 52 -1.44 -11.49 -15.34
C TYR A 52 -0.94 -11.31 -13.91
N PHE A 53 -1.18 -10.16 -13.28
CA PHE A 53 -0.70 -9.89 -11.91
C PHE A 53 -1.67 -10.36 -10.81
N PHE A 54 -2.94 -10.63 -11.13
CA PHE A 54 -3.98 -10.88 -10.12
C PHE A 54 -4.51 -12.32 -10.05
N HIS A 55 -4.08 -13.24 -10.91
CA HIS A 55 -4.72 -14.56 -11.00
C HIS A 55 -3.82 -15.79 -11.04
N SER A 56 -2.54 -15.67 -10.69
CA SER A 56 -1.69 -16.86 -10.53
C SER A 56 -1.55 -17.25 -9.07
N GLU A 57 -2.41 -18.16 -8.60
CA GLU A 57 -1.94 -19.18 -7.66
C GLU A 57 -0.77 -19.91 -8.34
N PRO A 58 0.38 -20.08 -7.68
CA PRO A 58 1.52 -20.71 -8.32
C PRO A 58 1.20 -22.20 -8.60
N PRO A 59 1.46 -22.71 -9.82
CA PRO A 59 1.30 -24.12 -10.12
C PRO A 59 2.25 -24.98 -9.27
N ASP A 60 1.77 -26.14 -8.81
CA ASP A 60 2.44 -27.06 -7.87
C ASP A 60 3.86 -27.50 -8.28
N PHE A 61 4.23 -27.33 -9.56
CA PHE A 61 5.54 -27.68 -10.09
C PHE A 61 6.69 -26.76 -9.65
N LEU A 62 6.44 -25.56 -9.12
CA LEU A 62 7.51 -24.68 -8.61
C LEU A 62 8.01 -25.06 -7.20
N ARG A 63 7.48 -26.13 -6.60
CA ARG A 63 7.81 -26.56 -5.23
C ARG A 63 9.22 -27.16 -5.09
N GLU A 64 9.85 -27.63 -6.17
CA GLU A 64 11.14 -28.34 -6.10
C GLU A 64 12.40 -27.44 -6.18
N ARG A 65 12.27 -26.13 -6.42
CA ARG A 65 13.42 -25.21 -6.49
C ARG A 65 13.54 -24.21 -5.34
N CYS A 66 12.63 -24.22 -4.37
CA CYS A 66 12.72 -23.38 -3.19
C CYS A 66 13.34 -24.19 -2.04
N GLY A 67 14.56 -23.82 -1.65
CA GLY A 67 15.27 -24.45 -0.54
C GLY A 67 14.53 -24.27 0.78
N ASP A 68 14.39 -25.38 1.51
CA ASP A 68 13.59 -25.53 2.71
C ASP A 68 14.33 -25.00 3.94
N LEU A 69 14.33 -23.68 4.12
CA LEU A 69 14.74 -23.02 5.35
C LEU A 69 13.57 -22.17 5.81
N THR A 70 12.80 -22.70 6.77
CA THR A 70 11.74 -22.04 7.56
C THR A 70 10.31 -21.93 6.98
N GLY A 71 9.94 -22.71 5.96
CA GLY A 71 8.53 -22.85 5.57
C GLY A 71 7.88 -21.61 4.92
N ILE A 72 8.68 -20.66 4.43
CA ILE A 72 8.22 -19.52 3.64
C ILE A 72 8.88 -19.59 2.27
N TYR A 73 8.10 -19.92 1.25
CA TYR A 73 8.55 -20.01 -0.14
C TYR A 73 8.83 -18.62 -0.69
N PHE A 74 10.11 -18.27 -0.85
CA PHE A 74 10.52 -17.14 -1.68
C PHE A 74 10.89 -17.66 -3.07
N CYS A 75 10.01 -17.42 -4.04
CA CYS A 75 10.40 -17.43 -5.45
C CYS A 75 10.98 -16.05 -5.77
N GLU A 76 12.25 -16.00 -6.15
CA GLU A 76 12.79 -14.81 -6.83
C GLU A 76 11.86 -14.47 -8.00
N PRO A 77 11.34 -13.23 -8.10
CA PRO A 77 10.52 -12.85 -9.23
C PRO A 77 11.37 -13.01 -10.49
N ALA A 78 10.87 -13.79 -11.46
CA ALA A 78 11.52 -13.97 -12.74
C ALA A 78 11.90 -12.61 -13.36
N PRO A 79 13.02 -12.51 -14.11
CA PRO A 79 13.58 -11.24 -14.61
C PRO A 79 12.70 -10.46 -15.62
N THR A 80 11.44 -10.87 -15.83
CA THR A 80 10.50 -10.28 -16.78
C THR A 80 10.16 -8.83 -16.48
N TYR A 81 10.36 -8.36 -15.25
CA TYR A 81 10.07 -6.97 -14.89
C TYR A 81 11.04 -5.96 -15.52
N ARG A 82 12.27 -6.37 -15.88
CA ARG A 82 13.25 -5.48 -16.52
C ARG A 82 13.01 -5.30 -18.02
N THR A 83 12.33 -6.23 -18.69
CA THR A 83 12.18 -6.20 -20.16
C THR A 83 11.02 -5.33 -20.65
N ILE A 84 9.99 -5.13 -19.82
CA ILE A 84 8.79 -4.35 -20.18
C ILE A 84 9.12 -2.87 -20.50
N PRO A 85 9.88 -2.12 -19.67
CA PRO A 85 10.21 -0.74 -20.01
C PRO A 85 11.10 -0.62 -21.25
N ALA A 86 11.97 -1.60 -21.51
CA ALA A 86 12.83 -1.61 -22.69
C ALA A 86 12.04 -1.76 -24.00
N LEU A 87 11.02 -2.63 -24.03
CA LEU A 87 10.14 -2.80 -25.18
C LEU A 87 9.30 -1.54 -25.45
N GLY A 88 8.83 -0.86 -24.40
CA GLY A 88 8.16 0.42 -24.52
C GLY A 88 9.04 1.47 -25.21
N ILE A 89 10.29 1.62 -24.74
CA ILE A 89 11.25 2.58 -25.32
C ILE A 89 11.54 2.26 -26.79
N LEU A 90 11.74 0.99 -27.15
CA LEU A 90 11.99 0.57 -28.53
C LEU A 90 10.79 0.86 -29.46
N ALA A 91 9.56 0.65 -28.97
CA ALA A 91 8.36 1.00 -29.73
C ALA A 91 8.25 2.51 -29.97
N PHE A 92 8.59 3.34 -28.99
CA PHE A 92 8.64 4.81 -29.14
C PHE A 92 9.71 5.26 -30.15
N ILE A 93 10.92 4.69 -30.08
CA ILE A 93 12.00 4.98 -31.03
C ILE A 93 11.58 4.58 -32.46
N GLY A 94 10.99 3.39 -32.62
CA GLY A 94 10.49 2.91 -33.91
C GLY A 94 9.44 3.83 -34.51
N LEU A 95 8.46 4.27 -33.71
CA LEU A 95 7.43 5.21 -34.16
C LEU A 95 8.04 6.57 -34.57
N GLY A 96 9.02 7.06 -33.81
CA GLY A 96 9.75 8.29 -34.11
C GLY A 96 10.46 8.25 -35.47
N LEU A 97 11.15 7.15 -35.79
CA LEU A 97 11.84 6.99 -37.07
C LEU A 97 10.88 6.90 -38.26
N VAL A 98 9.75 6.22 -38.11
CA VAL A 98 8.71 6.15 -39.15
C VAL A 98 8.14 7.53 -39.43
N LEU A 99 7.88 8.32 -38.38
CA LEU A 99 7.40 9.69 -38.53
C LEU A 99 8.45 10.57 -39.23
N ILE A 100 9.73 10.50 -38.86
CA ILE A 100 10.81 11.27 -39.50
C ILE A 100 10.88 10.99 -41.01
N ASN A 101 10.84 9.71 -41.41
CA ASN A 101 10.84 9.34 -42.84
C ASN A 101 9.59 9.85 -43.57
N TYR A 102 8.43 9.77 -42.92
CA TYR A 102 7.17 10.25 -43.52
C TYR A 102 7.15 11.78 -43.73
N PHE A 103 7.79 12.55 -42.83
CA PHE A 103 7.80 14.01 -42.90
C PHE A 103 8.77 14.60 -43.93
N GLY A 104 9.73 13.82 -44.44
CA GLY A 104 10.72 14.27 -45.42
C GLY A 104 10.10 14.80 -46.73
N GLU A 105 8.96 14.25 -47.15
CA GLU A 105 8.42 14.45 -48.51
C GLU A 105 7.52 15.69 -48.68
N PHE A 106 7.17 16.40 -47.61
CA PHE A 106 6.31 17.59 -47.71
C PHE A 106 7.05 18.82 -48.25
N ARG A 107 6.64 19.35 -49.41
CA ARG A 107 7.31 20.51 -50.04
C ARG A 107 6.86 21.88 -49.51
N ASN A 108 5.76 21.94 -48.75
CA ASN A 108 5.14 23.20 -48.33
C ASN A 108 5.54 23.59 -46.88
N ARG A 109 6.32 24.68 -46.73
CA ARG A 109 6.87 25.14 -45.45
C ARG A 109 5.78 25.43 -44.39
N LYS A 110 4.64 26.01 -44.78
CA LYS A 110 3.57 26.35 -43.82
C LYS A 110 2.92 25.11 -43.19
N LYS A 111 2.72 24.05 -44.00
CA LYS A 111 2.16 22.77 -43.52
C LYS A 111 3.15 22.02 -42.62
N LYS A 112 4.46 22.12 -42.90
CA LYS A 112 5.50 21.55 -42.03
C LYS A 112 5.46 22.12 -40.62
N ILE A 113 5.33 23.44 -40.49
CA ILE A 113 5.28 24.10 -39.17
C ILE A 113 4.05 23.64 -38.38
N LEU A 114 2.87 23.60 -39.01
CA LEU A 114 1.63 23.15 -38.35
C LEU A 114 1.72 21.69 -37.88
N LEU A 115 2.29 20.80 -38.71
CA LEU A 115 2.46 19.38 -38.38
C LEU A 115 3.46 19.17 -37.24
N VAL A 116 4.56 19.94 -37.22
CA VAL A 116 5.52 19.89 -36.11
C VAL A 116 4.87 20.37 -34.81
N GLN A 117 4.09 21.45 -34.84
CA GLN A 117 3.36 21.91 -33.66
C GLN A 117 2.35 20.87 -33.16
N LEU A 118 1.58 20.24 -34.06
CA LEU A 118 0.62 19.19 -33.69
C LEU A 118 1.33 17.97 -33.07
N ALA A 119 2.47 17.55 -33.62
CA ALA A 119 3.26 16.43 -33.10
C ALA A 119 3.80 16.71 -31.70
N ILE A 120 4.25 17.94 -31.43
CA ILE A 120 4.70 18.36 -30.10
C ILE A 120 3.55 18.30 -29.09
N VAL A 121 2.37 18.83 -29.46
CA VAL A 121 1.19 18.83 -28.58
C VAL A 121 0.73 17.40 -28.27
N LEU A 122 0.68 16.52 -29.28
CA LEU A 122 0.34 15.10 -29.10
C LEU A 122 1.37 14.37 -28.21
N SER A 123 2.66 14.63 -28.41
CA SER A 123 3.71 14.06 -27.56
C SER A 123 3.56 14.50 -26.11
N MET A 124 3.29 15.79 -25.85
CA MET A 124 3.05 16.28 -24.49
C MET A 124 1.80 15.64 -23.87
N LEU A 125 0.72 15.49 -24.64
CA LEU A 125 -0.50 14.85 -24.16
C LEU A 125 -0.26 13.39 -23.75
N VAL A 126 0.50 12.62 -24.53
CA VAL A 126 0.86 11.23 -24.20
C VAL A 126 1.72 11.16 -22.94
N LEU A 127 2.67 12.08 -22.76
CA LEU A 127 3.48 12.15 -21.54
C LEU A 127 2.65 12.50 -20.30
N ILE A 128 1.69 13.42 -20.42
CA ILE A 128 0.77 13.77 -19.33
C ILE A 128 -0.14 12.59 -18.98
N LEU A 129 -0.80 11.98 -19.98
CA LEU A 129 -1.69 10.85 -19.76
C LEU A 129 -0.94 9.60 -19.27
N GLY A 130 0.26 9.35 -19.79
CA GLY A 130 1.14 8.28 -19.35
C GLY A 130 1.64 8.52 -17.93
N GLY A 131 2.03 9.75 -17.60
CA GLY A 131 2.46 10.14 -16.26
C GLY A 131 1.37 10.00 -15.21
N LEU A 132 0.12 10.38 -15.53
CA LEU A 132 -1.03 10.21 -14.63
C LEU A 132 -1.28 8.73 -14.30
N LYS A 133 -1.26 7.84 -15.30
CA LYS A 133 -1.40 6.39 -15.05
C LYS A 133 -0.20 5.80 -14.31
N TRP A 134 0.99 6.36 -14.52
CA TRP A 134 2.18 5.92 -13.80
C TRP A 134 2.10 6.26 -12.31
N LEU A 135 1.52 7.41 -11.95
CA LEU A 135 1.24 7.76 -10.54
C LEU A 135 0.27 6.78 -9.87
N ASP A 136 -0.81 6.37 -10.56
CA ASP A 136 -1.75 5.37 -10.04
C ASP A 136 -1.05 4.02 -9.78
N PHE A 137 -0.13 3.64 -10.66
CA PHE A 137 0.66 2.43 -10.49
C PHE A 137 1.57 2.47 -9.24
N PHE A 138 2.17 3.62 -8.90
CA PHE A 138 2.93 3.74 -7.65
C PHE A 138 2.05 3.65 -6.41
N ASN A 139 0.86 4.25 -6.45
CA ASN A 139 -0.09 4.15 -5.34
C ASN A 139 -0.52 2.70 -5.09
N MET A 140 -0.55 1.88 -6.15
CA MET A 140 -0.87 0.46 -6.08
C MET A 140 0.24 -0.41 -5.48
N LEU A 141 1.51 0.01 -5.55
CA LEU A 141 2.64 -0.75 -5.01
C LEU A 141 2.77 -0.65 -3.48
N GLN A 142 2.25 0.41 -2.86
CA GLN A 142 2.34 0.61 -1.40
C GLN A 142 1.78 -0.56 -0.55
N PRO A 143 0.57 -1.11 -0.80
CA PRO A 143 0.04 -2.22 0.00
C PRO A 143 0.84 -3.51 -0.09
N ILE A 144 1.59 -3.71 -1.19
CA ILE A 144 2.39 -4.92 -1.40
C ILE A 144 3.56 -4.97 -0.40
N ASN A 145 4.23 -3.82 -0.19
CA ASN A 145 5.38 -3.75 0.71
C ASN A 145 5.01 -4.07 2.16
N GLN A 146 3.85 -3.60 2.63
CA GLN A 146 3.37 -3.89 3.98
C GLN A 146 3.07 -5.39 4.15
N LYS A 147 2.42 -6.01 3.16
CA LYS A 147 2.11 -7.45 3.19
C LYS A 147 3.38 -8.32 3.17
N VAL A 148 4.37 -7.91 2.39
CA VAL A 148 5.68 -8.58 2.36
C VAL A 148 6.39 -8.40 3.71
N ALA A 149 6.42 -7.18 4.26
CA ALA A 149 7.06 -6.91 5.55
C ALA A 149 6.45 -7.77 6.68
N THR A 150 5.12 -7.89 6.73
CA THR A 150 4.43 -8.67 7.75
C THR A 150 4.59 -10.18 7.56
N SER A 151 4.47 -10.67 6.31
CA SER A 151 4.69 -12.10 6.00
C SER A 151 6.12 -12.55 6.31
N THR A 152 7.10 -11.69 6.05
CA THR A 152 8.53 -11.99 6.23
C THR A 152 9.05 -11.61 7.61
N LYS A 153 8.24 -10.86 8.37
CA LYS A 153 8.62 -10.24 9.65
C LYS A 153 9.92 -9.44 9.55
N ASN A 154 10.16 -8.80 8.42
CA ASN A 154 11.38 -8.03 8.16
C ASN A 154 11.06 -6.55 8.00
N GLU A 155 11.52 -5.73 8.94
CA GLU A 155 11.26 -4.29 8.95
C GLU A 155 11.98 -3.52 7.85
N LEU A 156 12.96 -4.12 7.14
CA LEU A 156 13.65 -3.46 6.03
C LEU A 156 12.70 -3.10 4.89
N PHE A 157 11.60 -3.84 4.72
CA PHE A 157 10.57 -3.55 3.73
C PHE A 157 9.66 -2.36 4.13
N CYS A 158 9.70 -1.93 5.40
CA CYS A 158 8.92 -0.79 5.87
C CYS A 158 9.57 0.56 5.52
N SER A 159 10.89 0.62 5.33
CA SER A 159 11.66 1.85 5.09
C SER A 159 11.95 2.10 3.60
N LEU A 160 11.07 1.65 2.72
CA LEU A 160 11.23 1.89 1.27
C LEU A 160 10.89 3.36 0.93
N PRO A 161 11.65 3.98 0.01
CA PRO A 161 11.42 5.36 -0.40
C PRO A 161 10.02 5.55 -0.99
N GLY A 162 9.37 6.67 -0.66
CA GLY A 162 8.01 7.00 -1.13
C GLY A 162 6.88 6.53 -0.22
N ILE A 163 7.19 5.99 0.96
CA ILE A 163 6.21 5.69 2.01
C ILE A 163 6.04 6.93 2.91
N GLU A 164 4.79 7.30 3.18
CA GLU A 164 4.48 8.37 4.13
C GLU A 164 4.92 7.95 5.54
N ASN A 165 5.48 8.87 6.33
CA ASN A 165 6.07 8.58 7.64
C ASN A 165 5.13 7.77 8.57
N TYR A 166 3.82 8.05 8.56
CA TYR A 166 2.86 7.29 9.37
C TYR A 166 2.69 5.83 8.90
N LYS A 167 2.76 5.56 7.60
CA LYS A 167 2.66 4.19 7.06
C LYS A 167 3.90 3.38 7.40
N GLU A 168 5.08 4.00 7.32
CA GLU A 168 6.33 3.37 7.74
C GLU A 168 6.27 2.99 9.23
N GLN A 169 5.85 3.91 10.10
CA GLN A 169 5.74 3.65 11.53
C GLN A 169 4.72 2.55 11.85
N SER A 170 3.57 2.55 11.17
CA SER A 170 2.55 1.50 11.28
C SER A 170 3.09 0.12 10.85
N CYS A 171 3.83 0.07 9.74
CA CYS A 171 4.46 -1.16 9.25
C CYS A 171 5.48 -1.71 10.27
N ILE A 172 6.36 -0.87 10.80
CA ILE A 172 7.37 -1.28 11.78
C ILE A 172 6.71 -1.79 13.07
N LEU A 173 5.65 -1.11 13.53
CA LEU A 173 4.88 -1.52 14.71
C LEU A 173 4.24 -2.90 14.53
N GLU A 174 3.68 -3.18 13.35
CA GLU A 174 3.09 -4.49 13.06
C GLU A 174 4.15 -5.59 12.97
N VAL A 175 5.29 -5.32 12.33
CA VAL A 175 6.45 -6.25 12.32
C VAL A 175 6.93 -6.53 13.74
N ALA A 176 7.03 -5.51 14.60
CA ALA A 176 7.41 -5.69 15.99
C ALA A 176 6.43 -6.63 16.71
N ARG A 177 5.12 -6.41 16.56
CA ARG A 177 4.06 -7.24 17.16
C ARG A 177 4.17 -8.69 16.72
N LEU A 178 4.30 -8.93 15.42
CA LEU A 178 4.42 -10.27 14.84
C LEU A 178 5.70 -11.00 15.25
N ARG A 179 6.78 -10.26 15.50
CA ARG A 179 8.05 -10.78 16.03
C ARG A 179 8.05 -10.94 17.54
N ARG A 180 7.12 -10.30 18.25
CA ARG A 180 7.13 -10.18 19.71
C ARG A 180 8.46 -9.60 20.24
N ASP A 181 9.05 -8.71 19.45
CA ASP A 181 10.38 -8.16 19.70
C ASP A 181 10.26 -6.65 19.88
N PRO A 182 10.68 -6.07 21.02
CA PRO A 182 10.62 -4.64 21.25
C PRO A 182 11.72 -3.85 20.51
N ARG A 183 12.74 -4.50 19.92
CA ARG A 183 13.86 -3.82 19.26
C ARG A 183 13.44 -2.89 18.11
N PRO A 184 12.49 -3.27 17.20
CA PRO A 184 12.07 -2.40 16.11
C PRO A 184 11.39 -1.11 16.60
N CYS A 185 10.81 -1.08 17.80
CA CYS A 185 10.22 0.13 18.38
C CYS A 185 11.23 1.27 18.59
N THR A 186 12.54 0.98 18.58
CA THR A 186 13.59 2.02 18.65
C THR A 186 13.72 2.81 17.34
N LYS A 187 13.27 2.24 16.20
CA LYS A 187 13.38 2.83 14.86
C LYS A 187 12.24 3.82 14.53
N ILE A 188 11.16 3.81 15.30
CA ILE A 188 10.00 4.70 15.09
C ILE A 188 10.09 5.98 15.93
N GLY A 189 9.32 6.99 15.49
CA GLY A 189 9.20 8.28 16.18
C GLY A 189 8.66 8.16 17.60
N SER A 190 8.95 9.15 18.45
CA SER A 190 8.64 9.14 19.89
C SER A 190 7.16 8.88 20.20
N SER A 191 6.24 9.51 19.46
CA SER A 191 4.79 9.33 19.67
C SER A 191 4.31 7.89 19.48
N TRP A 192 4.86 7.18 18.48
CA TRP A 192 4.47 5.80 18.16
C TRP A 192 5.29 4.76 18.91
N ARG A 193 6.48 5.13 19.37
CA ARG A 193 7.37 4.28 20.15
C ARG A 193 6.70 3.73 21.40
N ASN A 194 5.97 4.59 22.12
CA ASN A 194 5.31 4.19 23.36
C ASN A 194 4.16 3.21 23.07
N ILE A 195 3.36 3.47 22.04
CA ILE A 195 2.31 2.55 21.58
C ILE A 195 2.91 1.18 21.20
N CYS A 196 4.02 1.18 20.46
CA CYS A 196 4.73 -0.03 20.08
C CYS A 196 5.16 -0.85 21.30
N TYR A 197 5.85 -0.25 22.27
CA TYR A 197 6.25 -0.98 23.48
C TYR A 197 5.06 -1.51 24.28
N THR A 198 3.99 -0.71 24.43
CA THR A 198 2.76 -1.15 25.10
C THR A 198 2.13 -2.35 24.41
N ASP A 199 2.06 -2.35 23.08
CA ASP A 199 1.53 -3.47 22.32
C ASP A 199 2.40 -4.73 22.45
N ILE A 200 3.71 -4.57 22.41
CA ILE A 200 4.63 -5.69 22.61
C ILE A 200 4.46 -6.26 24.00
N ALA A 201 4.47 -5.43 25.05
CA ALA A 201 4.25 -5.84 26.43
C ALA A 201 2.93 -6.60 26.59
N ARG A 202 1.87 -6.13 25.93
CA ARG A 202 0.55 -6.77 25.91
C ARG A 202 0.59 -8.16 25.27
N VAL A 203 1.16 -8.28 24.06
CA VAL A 203 1.21 -9.54 23.32
C VAL A 203 2.14 -10.56 23.99
N THR A 204 3.26 -10.11 24.57
CA THR A 204 4.23 -10.99 25.26
C THR A 204 3.88 -11.26 26.71
N ARG A 205 3.02 -10.42 27.32
CA ARG A 205 2.76 -10.37 28.76
C ARG A 205 4.04 -10.15 29.58
N ASP A 206 5.01 -9.47 28.98
CA ASP A 206 6.29 -9.15 29.61
C ASP A 206 6.27 -7.70 30.12
N VAL A 207 6.18 -7.57 31.44
CA VAL A 207 6.15 -6.28 32.13
C VAL A 207 7.46 -5.50 31.99
N THR A 208 8.58 -6.19 31.77
CA THR A 208 9.89 -5.53 31.59
C THR A 208 9.95 -4.72 30.29
N VAL A 209 9.02 -4.96 29.36
CA VAL A 209 8.87 -4.12 28.17
C VAL A 209 8.26 -2.76 28.52
N CYS A 210 7.35 -2.69 29.50
CA CYS A 210 6.81 -1.42 30.00
C CYS A 210 7.91 -0.53 30.62
N ASP A 211 8.94 -1.13 31.22
CA ASP A 211 10.11 -0.40 31.77
C ASP A 211 10.93 0.33 30.69
N LYS A 212 10.76 -0.01 29.41
CA LYS A 212 11.43 0.67 28.29
C LYS A 212 10.75 1.97 27.87
N LEU A 213 9.56 2.24 28.38
CA LEU A 213 8.85 3.49 28.12
C LEU A 213 9.62 4.63 28.80
N LYS A 214 10.19 5.53 27.99
CA LYS A 214 10.89 6.72 28.48
C LYS A 214 9.95 7.91 28.40
N PHE A 215 9.43 8.34 29.53
CA PHE A 215 8.67 9.58 29.61
C PHE A 215 9.54 10.68 30.22
N PRO A 216 9.70 11.84 29.54
CA PRO A 216 10.09 13.03 30.26
C PRO A 216 8.94 13.37 31.21
N ALA A 217 9.22 13.46 32.51
CA ALA A 217 8.25 13.68 33.60
C ALA A 217 7.52 15.04 33.55
N THR A 218 7.46 15.68 32.38
CA THR A 218 6.98 17.06 32.21
C THR A 218 5.63 17.14 31.50
N ASN A 219 5.14 16.05 30.89
CA ASN A 219 3.86 16.05 30.18
C ASN A 219 2.84 15.17 30.90
N TYR A 220 1.80 15.80 31.44
CA TYR A 220 0.69 15.15 32.16
C TYR A 220 -0.07 14.09 31.31
N SER A 221 0.06 14.13 29.98
CA SER A 221 -0.53 13.12 29.08
C SER A 221 0.17 11.76 29.13
N ASP A 222 1.43 11.75 29.56
CA ASP A 222 2.36 10.65 29.31
C ASP A 222 2.45 9.66 30.49
N GLU A 223 2.16 10.09 31.72
CA GLU A 223 2.05 9.21 32.91
C GLU A 223 1.01 8.10 32.67
N ASN A 224 -0.09 8.44 32.00
CA ASN A 224 -1.17 7.51 31.65
C ASN A 224 -0.71 6.33 30.77
N LEU A 225 0.34 6.49 29.96
CA LEU A 225 0.78 5.42 29.05
C LEU A 225 1.58 4.33 29.77
N LEU A 226 2.39 4.70 30.77
CA LEU A 226 3.12 3.73 31.60
C LEU A 226 2.13 2.88 32.39
N GLU A 227 1.22 3.56 33.08
CA GLU A 227 0.15 2.95 33.88
C GLU A 227 -0.70 2.03 33.00
N SER A 228 -1.11 2.53 31.83
CA SER A 228 -1.82 1.75 30.83
C SER A 228 -1.06 0.47 30.46
N CYS A 229 0.24 0.55 30.17
CA CYS A 229 1.03 -0.63 29.81
C CYS A 229 0.97 -1.70 30.91
N TYR A 230 1.24 -1.30 32.16
CA TYR A 230 1.24 -2.20 33.30
C TYR A 230 -0.15 -2.77 33.62
N GLU A 231 -1.19 -1.94 33.60
CA GLU A 231 -2.58 -2.32 33.84
C GLU A 231 -3.02 -3.41 32.86
N ARG A 232 -2.77 -3.22 31.56
CA ARG A 232 -3.14 -4.22 30.54
C ARG A 232 -2.35 -5.53 30.72
N VAL A 233 -1.07 -5.46 31.08
CA VAL A 233 -0.28 -6.66 31.37
C VAL A 233 -0.79 -7.37 32.64
N ALA A 234 -1.13 -6.62 33.69
CA ALA A 234 -1.70 -7.14 34.94
C ALA A 234 -3.03 -7.85 34.70
N GLN A 235 -3.92 -7.23 33.92
CA GLN A 235 -5.21 -7.80 33.53
C GLN A 235 -5.02 -9.10 32.74
N LEU A 236 -4.15 -9.11 31.72
CA LEU A 236 -3.90 -10.30 30.90
C LEU A 236 -3.23 -11.44 31.67
N LYS A 237 -2.35 -11.13 32.63
CA LYS A 237 -1.72 -12.13 33.52
C LYS A 237 -2.60 -12.53 34.70
N LYS A 238 -3.67 -11.78 34.97
CA LYS A 238 -4.48 -11.88 36.20
C LYS A 238 -3.63 -11.71 37.47
N ASP A 239 -2.61 -10.87 37.38
CA ASP A 239 -1.59 -10.65 38.41
C ASP A 239 -1.78 -9.29 39.06
N ALA A 240 -2.54 -9.27 40.16
CA ALA A 240 -2.80 -8.08 40.95
C ALA A 240 -1.55 -7.55 41.67
N GLY A 241 -0.49 -8.35 41.80
CA GLY A 241 0.78 -7.90 42.38
C GLY A 241 1.45 -6.82 41.53
N LEU A 242 1.17 -6.78 40.22
CA LEU A 242 1.65 -5.71 39.35
C LEU A 242 1.01 -4.34 39.67
N CYS A 243 -0.20 -4.32 40.25
CA CYS A 243 -0.87 -3.08 40.66
C CYS A 243 -0.25 -2.45 41.91
N GLU A 244 0.54 -3.20 42.69
CA GLU A 244 1.24 -2.69 43.89
C GLU A 244 2.36 -1.69 43.56
N ARG A 245 2.74 -1.59 42.28
CA ARG A 245 3.72 -0.60 41.80
C ARG A 245 3.16 0.83 41.73
N PHE A 246 1.84 0.97 41.79
CA PHE A 246 1.15 2.26 41.72
C PHE A 246 0.61 2.66 43.09
N THR A 247 0.27 3.94 43.24
CA THR A 247 -0.33 4.48 44.45
C THR A 247 -1.57 5.31 44.14
N GLY A 248 -2.53 5.33 45.08
CA GLY A 248 -3.76 6.12 44.95
C GLY A 248 -4.64 5.65 43.80
N HIS A 249 -5.26 6.62 43.10
CA HIS A 249 -6.25 6.37 42.05
C HIS A 249 -5.73 5.48 40.89
N LEU A 250 -4.42 5.44 40.67
CA LEU A 250 -3.78 4.62 39.64
C LEU A 250 -3.77 3.14 40.02
N ALA A 251 -3.44 2.84 41.28
CA ALA A 251 -3.53 1.49 41.81
C ALA A 251 -4.98 0.99 41.78
N ASP A 252 -5.91 1.89 42.13
CA ASP A 252 -7.35 1.61 42.13
C ASP A 252 -7.87 1.23 40.74
N GLY A 253 -7.47 1.98 39.69
CA GLY A 253 -7.79 1.66 38.30
C GLY A 253 -7.21 0.30 37.86
N CYS A 254 -5.97 0.01 38.24
CA CYS A 254 -5.35 -1.29 37.96
C CYS A 254 -6.08 -2.44 38.65
N TYR A 255 -6.38 -2.33 39.95
CA TYR A 255 -7.11 -3.36 40.69
C TYR A 255 -8.51 -3.59 40.13
N LEU A 256 -9.22 -2.51 39.74
CA LEU A 256 -10.53 -2.62 39.08
C LEU A 256 -10.45 -3.50 37.83
N GLN A 257 -9.53 -3.22 36.91
CA GLN A 257 -9.37 -3.99 35.66
C GLN A 257 -8.97 -5.45 35.90
N VAL A 258 -8.14 -5.73 36.91
CA VAL A 258 -7.78 -7.11 37.26
C VAL A 258 -8.95 -7.83 37.95
N ALA A 259 -9.74 -7.13 38.78
CA ALA A 259 -10.90 -7.67 39.47
C ALA A 259 -12.00 -8.10 38.49
N GLU A 260 -12.20 -7.38 37.39
CA GLU A 260 -13.14 -7.77 36.32
C GLU A 260 -12.84 -9.18 35.76
N VAL A 261 -11.56 -9.60 35.76
CA VAL A 261 -11.13 -10.88 35.18
C VAL A 261 -10.88 -11.96 36.25
N LYS A 262 -10.51 -11.57 37.48
CA LYS A 262 -10.15 -12.49 38.57
C LYS A 262 -11.23 -12.62 39.66
N GLY A 263 -12.18 -11.70 39.72
CA GLY A 263 -13.29 -11.67 40.66
C GLY A 263 -13.21 -10.57 41.73
N ALA A 264 -14.33 -10.38 42.43
CA ALA A 264 -14.59 -9.27 43.34
C ALA A 264 -13.65 -9.18 44.56
N ALA A 265 -12.96 -10.26 44.92
CA ALA A 265 -12.06 -10.28 46.08
C ALA A 265 -10.94 -9.22 45.99
N LEU A 266 -10.57 -8.79 44.77
CA LEU A 266 -9.58 -7.74 44.57
C LEU A 266 -10.12 -6.33 44.81
N CYS A 267 -11.43 -6.13 44.77
CA CYS A 267 -12.05 -4.81 44.97
C CYS A 267 -11.74 -4.25 46.36
N GLU A 268 -11.54 -5.09 47.38
CA GLU A 268 -11.16 -4.64 48.73
C GLU A 268 -9.78 -3.93 48.78
N ARG A 269 -8.94 -4.11 47.75
CA ARG A 269 -7.64 -3.40 47.65
C ARG A 269 -7.78 -1.98 47.08
N ILE A 270 -8.94 -1.61 46.55
CA ILE A 270 -9.21 -0.29 45.97
C ILE A 270 -9.45 0.72 47.08
N THR A 271 -8.64 1.77 47.15
CA THR A 271 -8.69 2.78 48.21
C THR A 271 -9.89 3.71 48.08
N ASP A 272 -10.21 4.19 46.88
CA ASP A 272 -11.38 5.01 46.62
C ASP A 272 -12.70 4.23 46.76
N TRP A 273 -13.58 4.70 47.64
CA TRP A 273 -14.82 3.98 47.96
C TRP A 273 -15.80 3.92 46.79
N ARG A 274 -15.80 4.93 45.89
CA ARG A 274 -16.69 4.94 44.71
C ARG A 274 -16.22 3.88 43.71
N THR A 275 -14.94 3.87 43.43
CA THR A 275 -14.30 2.89 42.53
C THR A 275 -14.45 1.48 43.09
N ARG A 276 -14.29 1.29 44.41
CA ARG A 276 -14.52 0.00 45.07
C ARG A 276 -15.96 -0.48 44.94
N ARG A 277 -16.93 0.40 45.16
CA ARG A 277 -18.35 0.07 44.98
C ARG A 277 -18.64 -0.35 43.54
N ASN A 278 -18.17 0.43 42.56
CA ASN A 278 -18.34 0.12 41.14
C ASN A 278 -17.67 -1.22 40.77
N CYS A 279 -16.51 -1.51 41.37
CA CYS A 279 -15.81 -2.78 41.22
C CYS A 279 -16.65 -3.96 41.72
N ASN A 280 -17.23 -3.86 42.92
CA ASN A 280 -18.08 -4.91 43.49
C ASN A 280 -19.32 -5.16 42.61
N GLU A 281 -19.99 -4.09 42.17
CA GLU A 281 -21.15 -4.17 41.27
C GLU A 281 -20.78 -4.82 39.92
N SER A 282 -19.62 -4.47 39.35
CA SER A 282 -19.16 -5.01 38.06
C SER A 282 -18.67 -6.45 38.17
N ALA A 283 -17.96 -6.80 39.24
CA ALA A 283 -17.39 -8.12 39.44
C ALA A 283 -18.45 -9.18 39.81
N GLU A 284 -19.55 -8.78 40.44
CA GLU A 284 -20.73 -9.63 40.66
C GLU A 284 -21.52 -9.86 39.35
N GLY A 285 -21.52 -8.86 38.46
CA GLY A 285 -22.10 -8.95 37.11
C GLY A 285 -21.21 -9.62 36.07
N ALA A 286 -19.92 -9.82 36.35
CA ALA A 286 -18.92 -10.38 35.43
C ALA A 286 -19.03 -11.91 35.27
N LYS A 287 -20.22 -12.40 34.96
CA LYS A 287 -20.37 -13.59 34.13
C LYS A 287 -20.19 -13.17 32.67
N SER A 288 -18.93 -13.18 32.24
CA SER A 288 -18.40 -13.37 30.87
C SER A 288 -18.76 -12.44 29.70
N ASP A 289 -19.60 -11.42 29.81
CA ASP A 289 -20.06 -10.72 28.59
C ASP A 289 -19.37 -9.36 28.30
N PHE A 290 -18.37 -8.95 29.08
CA PHE A 290 -17.72 -7.64 28.91
C PHE A 290 -16.58 -7.64 27.86
N TYR A 291 -16.99 -7.45 26.60
CA TYR A 291 -16.47 -6.47 25.63
C TYR A 291 -14.95 -6.28 25.48
N PHE A 292 -14.23 -7.32 25.08
CA PHE A 292 -13.33 -7.16 23.92
C PHE A 292 -13.97 -7.70 22.62
N GLY A 293 -15.01 -8.53 22.70
CA GLY A 293 -15.63 -9.21 21.55
C GLY A 293 -16.83 -8.51 20.91
N ALA A 294 -16.80 -7.21 20.66
CA ALA A 294 -17.85 -6.59 19.81
C ALA A 294 -17.33 -6.08 18.47
N THR A 295 -16.01 -6.00 18.32
CA THR A 295 -15.36 -5.80 17.04
C THR A 295 -14.76 -7.12 16.57
N ASP A 296 -14.72 -7.30 15.26
CA ASP A 296 -14.10 -8.45 14.60
C ASP A 296 -12.63 -8.61 15.04
N GLN A 297 -11.94 -7.49 15.21
CA GLN A 297 -10.56 -7.43 15.67
C GLN A 297 -10.39 -7.93 17.11
N GLY A 298 -11.38 -7.68 17.98
CA GLY A 298 -11.35 -8.15 19.36
C GLY A 298 -11.58 -9.65 19.47
N PHE A 299 -12.49 -10.21 18.67
CA PHE A 299 -12.63 -11.66 18.53
C PHE A 299 -11.38 -12.32 17.96
N LEU A 300 -10.72 -11.70 16.98
CA LEU A 300 -9.44 -12.19 16.45
C LEU A 300 -8.37 -12.26 17.53
N ILE A 301 -8.18 -11.19 18.31
CA ILE A 301 -7.20 -11.15 19.41
C ILE A 301 -7.53 -12.21 20.46
N GLU A 302 -8.81 -12.36 20.82
CA GLU A 302 -9.24 -13.35 21.82
C GLU A 302 -9.02 -14.79 21.34
N ALA A 303 -9.36 -15.10 20.09
CA ALA A 303 -9.15 -16.40 19.47
C ALA A 303 -7.67 -16.80 19.49
N LEU A 304 -6.80 -15.88 19.10
CA LEU A 304 -5.34 -16.07 19.12
C LEU A 304 -4.79 -16.21 20.54
N ALA A 305 -5.31 -15.44 21.50
CA ALA A 305 -4.86 -15.49 22.88
C ALA A 305 -5.28 -16.79 23.60
N ARG A 306 -6.43 -17.36 23.23
CA ARG A 306 -6.97 -18.59 23.82
C ARG A 306 -6.66 -19.85 23.01
N ASN A 307 -6.13 -19.70 21.80
CA ASN A 307 -5.94 -20.79 20.84
C ASN A 307 -7.26 -21.55 20.58
N ASP A 308 -8.37 -20.82 20.39
CA ASP A 308 -9.73 -21.36 20.27
C ASP A 308 -10.38 -20.97 18.93
N LEU A 309 -10.45 -21.94 18.01
CA LEU A 309 -11.05 -21.80 16.67
C LEU A 309 -12.53 -21.43 16.70
N THR A 310 -13.27 -21.75 17.77
CA THR A 310 -14.71 -21.43 17.84
C THR A 310 -14.95 -19.93 17.90
N ILE A 311 -13.99 -19.16 18.41
CA ILE A 311 -14.06 -17.71 18.49
C ILE A 311 -13.91 -17.07 17.11
N CYS A 312 -13.12 -17.66 16.20
CA CYS A 312 -13.01 -17.17 14.82
C CYS A 312 -14.37 -17.15 14.11
N GLY A 313 -15.27 -18.09 14.43
CA GLY A 313 -16.62 -18.13 13.87
C GLY A 313 -17.50 -16.92 14.23
N LYS A 314 -17.13 -16.16 15.27
CA LYS A 314 -17.85 -14.96 15.71
C LYS A 314 -17.46 -13.69 14.95
N ILE A 315 -16.32 -13.71 14.25
CA ILE A 315 -15.81 -12.60 13.43
C ILE A 315 -16.71 -12.44 12.19
N LYS A 316 -17.38 -11.29 12.01
CA LYS A 316 -18.28 -11.01 10.88
C LYS A 316 -17.52 -10.73 9.59
N ASP A 317 -16.46 -9.93 9.67
CA ASP A 317 -15.59 -9.65 8.53
C ASP A 317 -14.96 -10.94 7.99
N SER A 318 -15.21 -11.22 6.71
CA SER A 318 -14.76 -12.46 6.07
C SER A 318 -13.24 -12.56 5.97
N PHE A 319 -12.55 -11.42 5.83
CA PHE A 319 -11.10 -11.38 5.73
C PHE A 319 -10.47 -11.66 7.09
N GLU A 320 -10.87 -10.95 8.15
CA GLU A 320 -10.36 -11.19 9.51
C GLU A 320 -10.68 -12.61 10.00
N ARG A 321 -11.85 -13.15 9.64
CA ARG A 321 -12.19 -14.55 9.92
C ARG A 321 -11.22 -15.52 9.26
N SER A 322 -10.88 -15.31 7.98
CA SER A 322 -9.91 -16.13 7.27
C SER A 322 -8.52 -16.07 7.91
N VAL A 323 -8.09 -14.87 8.34
CA VAL A 323 -6.81 -14.65 9.03
C VAL A 323 -6.78 -15.38 10.36
N CYS A 324 -7.85 -15.32 11.14
CA CYS A 324 -8.01 -16.05 12.40
C CYS A 324 -7.88 -17.56 12.21
N LEU A 325 -8.61 -18.12 11.24
CA LEU A 325 -8.62 -19.55 10.96
C LEU A 325 -7.25 -20.06 10.51
N GLU A 326 -6.53 -19.29 9.68
CA GLU A 326 -5.21 -19.67 9.19
C GLU A 326 -4.14 -19.58 10.28
N ALA A 327 -4.22 -18.57 11.15
CA ALA A 327 -3.25 -18.38 12.22
C ALA A 327 -3.32 -19.43 13.35
N LEU A 328 -4.41 -20.19 13.43
CA LEU A 328 -4.65 -21.24 14.45
C LEU A 328 -4.52 -22.68 13.90
N LYS A 329 -4.18 -22.85 12.62
CA LYS A 329 -3.84 -24.16 12.02
C LYS A 329 -2.39 -24.54 12.29
#